data_AF-A0A7S1KQ21-F1
#
_entry.id   AF-A0A7S1KQ21-F1
#
_cell.length_a   1.000
_cell.length_b   1.000
_cell.length_c   1.000
_cell.angle_alpha   90.00
_cell.angle_beta   90.00
_cell.angle_gamma   90.00
#
_symmetry.space_group_name_H-M   'P 1'
#
loop_
_entity.id
_entity.type
_entity.pdbx_description
1 polymer ?
#
loop_
_entity_poly.entity_id
_entity_poly.type
_entity_poly.pdbx_seq_one_letter_code
_entity_poly.pdbx_strand_id
1 'polypeptide(L)'
;IHIISSEERSLEYFKKRLGEGLKRDRTIFQIHQPLPRAREVKQSWMSTPFTSLKSLLSTIVWFARHLALRLDMVILNGPGTCVILVCVLWMQWVLFGDYPKVIYVESVARVKSLSLSGKLLYKTGSCSRFLVQWKELEERFPGTEFLGRLC
;
A
#
# COMPACT_ATOMS: atom_id res chain seq x y z
N ILE A 1 -12.83 6.02 6.53
CA ILE A 1 -11.50 5.83 5.89
C ILE A 1 -10.54 5.22 6.91
N HIS A 2 -9.91 4.08 6.61
CA HIS A 2 -8.89 3.49 7.49
C HIS A 2 -7.49 3.84 6.98
N ILE A 3 -6.64 4.34 7.86
CA ILE A 3 -5.29 4.80 7.50
C ILE A 3 -4.28 3.96 8.25
N ILE A 4 -3.37 3.34 7.49
CA ILE A 4 -2.29 2.50 8.00
C ILE A 4 -0.99 2.97 7.33
N SER A 5 0.06 3.14 8.11
CA SER A 5 1.40 3.50 7.61
C SER A 5 2.43 2.59 8.24
N SER A 6 3.51 2.28 7.53
CA SER A 6 4.66 1.57 8.13
C SER A 6 5.69 2.51 8.75
N GLU A 7 5.47 3.82 8.62
CA GLU A 7 6.35 4.87 9.12
C GLU A 7 5.56 5.90 9.91
N GLU A 8 5.95 6.10 11.17
CA GLU A 8 5.26 7.01 12.10
C GLU A 8 5.32 8.47 11.64
N ARG A 9 6.47 8.92 11.12
CA ARG A 9 6.63 10.29 10.58
C ARG A 9 5.67 10.56 9.44
N SER A 10 5.53 9.61 8.51
CA SER A 10 4.61 9.70 7.38
C SER A 10 3.15 9.75 7.86
N LEU A 11 2.83 8.99 8.92
CA LEU A 11 1.52 9.02 9.55
C LEU A 11 1.21 10.36 10.21
N GLU A 12 2.19 10.94 10.90
CA GLU A 12 2.06 12.24 11.57
C GLU A 12 1.92 13.39 10.56
N TYR A 13 2.72 13.37 9.50
CA TYR A 13 2.57 14.30 8.38
C TYR A 13 1.18 14.20 7.74
N PHE A 14 0.72 12.97 7.49
CA PHE A 14 -0.60 12.75 6.90
C PHE A 14 -1.73 13.19 7.84
N LYS A 15 -1.61 12.93 9.15
CA LYS A 15 -2.54 13.45 10.17
C LYS A 15 -2.63 14.97 10.15
N LYS A 16 -1.48 15.66 10.07
CA LYS A 16 -1.44 17.12 10.01
C LYS A 16 -2.16 17.65 8.77
N ARG A 17 -1.82 17.10 7.60
CA ARG A 17 -2.39 17.51 6.31
C ARG A 17 -3.88 17.18 6.19
N LEU A 18 -4.30 16.03 6.72
CA LEU A 18 -5.73 15.67 6.85
C LEU A 18 -6.47 16.58 7.82
N GLY A 19 -5.88 16.91 8.97
CA GLY A 19 -6.48 17.81 9.95
C GLY A 19 -6.74 19.21 9.39
N GLU A 20 -5.93 19.66 8.44
CA GLU A 20 -6.12 20.91 7.69
C GLU A 20 -7.20 20.78 6.59
N GLY A 21 -7.28 19.64 5.90
CA GLY A 21 -8.23 19.43 4.79
C GLY A 21 -9.64 18.97 5.19
N LEU A 22 -9.77 18.13 6.21
CA LEU A 22 -11.03 17.45 6.60
C LEU A 22 -11.92 18.23 7.56
N LYS A 23 -11.52 19.44 8.00
CA LYS A 23 -12.44 20.33 8.73
C LYS A 23 -13.67 20.74 7.89
N ARG A 24 -13.65 20.50 6.57
CA ARG A 24 -14.71 20.87 5.62
C ARG A 24 -15.77 19.79 5.38
N ASP A 25 -15.42 18.51 5.46
CA ASP A 25 -16.32 17.40 5.17
C ASP A 25 -16.34 16.43 6.34
N ARG A 26 -17.52 16.06 6.86
CA ARG A 26 -17.73 15.19 8.05
C ARG A 26 -17.27 13.73 7.85
N THR A 27 -16.12 13.52 7.21
CA THR A 27 -15.57 12.23 6.87
C THR A 27 -14.95 11.59 8.11
N ILE A 28 -15.49 10.46 8.55
CA ILE A 28 -14.93 9.68 9.65
C ILE A 28 -13.72 8.89 9.16
N PHE A 29 -12.58 9.06 9.83
CA PHE A 29 -11.39 8.27 9.59
C PHE A 29 -10.88 7.62 10.87
N GLN A 30 -10.35 6.40 10.74
CA GLN A 30 -9.73 5.65 11.83
C GLN A 30 -8.27 5.39 11.48
N ILE A 31 -7.39 5.79 12.39
CA ILE A 31 -5.95 5.60 12.24
C ILE A 31 -5.54 4.41 13.09
N HIS A 32 -4.86 3.47 12.45
CA HIS A 32 -4.37 2.27 13.09
C HIS A 32 -2.90 2.39 13.47
N GLN A 33 -2.46 1.51 14.36
CA GLN A 33 -1.04 1.40 14.69
C GLN A 33 -0.21 1.01 13.45
N PRO A 34 1.03 1.50 13.37
CA PRO A 34 1.85 1.27 12.20
C PRO A 34 2.19 -0.22 12.03
N LEU A 35 2.09 -0.72 10.80
CA LEU A 35 2.55 -2.07 10.48
C LEU A 35 4.07 -2.07 10.33
N PRO A 36 4.79 -3.09 10.85
CA PRO A 36 6.24 -3.12 10.73
C PRO A 36 6.66 -3.18 9.25
N ARG A 37 7.75 -2.48 8.91
CA ARG A 37 8.30 -2.49 7.56
C ARG A 37 8.76 -3.89 7.15
N ALA A 38 8.44 -4.27 5.92
CA ALA A 38 8.91 -5.55 5.37
C ALA A 38 10.44 -5.56 5.17
N ARG A 39 11.01 -4.40 4.84
CA ARG A 39 12.45 -4.21 4.67
C ARG A 39 12.86 -2.81 5.06
N GLU A 40 13.93 -2.69 5.83
CA GLU A 40 14.51 -1.41 6.18
C GLU A 40 15.44 -0.87 5.09
N VAL A 41 15.63 0.45 5.08
CA VAL A 41 16.54 1.12 4.15
C VAL A 41 17.97 0.66 4.45
N LYS A 42 18.72 0.23 3.42
CA LYS A 42 20.07 -0.37 3.51
C LYS A 42 20.16 -1.73 4.22
N GLN A 43 19.05 -2.39 4.49
CA GLN A 43 19.07 -3.76 5.03
C GLN A 43 19.67 -4.75 4.02
N SER A 44 20.46 -5.71 4.52
CA SER A 44 20.99 -6.82 3.73
C SER A 44 19.87 -7.70 3.15
N TRP A 45 20.07 -8.21 1.95
CA TRP A 45 19.17 -9.14 1.28
C TRP A 45 18.96 -10.43 2.10
N MET A 46 19.94 -10.85 2.90
CA MET A 46 19.84 -12.07 3.71
C MET A 46 18.91 -11.91 4.93
N SER A 47 18.82 -10.72 5.52
CA SER A 47 17.92 -10.48 6.66
C SER A 47 16.52 -10.02 6.24
N THR A 48 16.35 -9.66 4.96
CA THR A 48 15.07 -9.22 4.37
C THR A 48 13.94 -10.25 4.50
N PRO A 49 14.16 -11.58 4.32
CA PRO A 49 13.10 -12.56 4.46
C PRO A 49 12.52 -12.59 5.89
N PHE A 50 13.37 -12.47 6.91
CA PHE A 50 12.95 -12.49 8.31
C PHE A 50 12.11 -11.26 8.68
N THR A 51 12.52 -10.07 8.25
CA THR A 51 11.72 -8.85 8.46
C THR A 51 10.44 -8.84 7.64
N SER A 52 10.45 -9.41 6.43
CA SER A 52 9.26 -9.56 5.60
C SER A 52 8.26 -10.53 6.23
N LEU A 53 8.74 -11.64 6.79
CA LEU A 53 7.90 -12.60 7.51
C LEU A 53 7.31 -11.98 8.78
N LYS A 54 8.10 -11.23 9.56
CA LYS A 54 7.58 -10.49 10.72
C LYS A 54 6.48 -9.49 10.31
N SER A 55 6.67 -8.80 9.18
CA SER A 55 5.67 -7.90 8.60
C SER A 55 4.40 -8.65 8.20
N LEU A 56 4.53 -9.81 7.56
CA LEU A 56 3.43 -10.67 7.18
C LEU A 56 2.61 -11.13 8.38
N LEU A 57 3.25 -11.71 9.40
CA LEU A 57 2.59 -12.19 10.61
C LEU A 57 1.86 -11.06 11.34
N SER A 58 2.51 -9.89 11.46
CA SER A 58 1.89 -8.73 12.11
C SER A 58 0.66 -8.25 11.35
N THR A 59 0.71 -8.28 10.02
CA THR A 59 -0.42 -7.90 9.15
C THR A 59 -1.56 -8.91 9.26
N ILE A 60 -1.27 -10.22 9.26
CA ILE A 60 -2.28 -11.27 9.47
C ILE A 60 -2.97 -11.09 10.82
N VAL A 61 -2.20 -10.90 11.90
CA VAL A 61 -2.76 -10.70 13.25
C VAL A 61 -3.62 -9.44 13.31
N TRP A 62 -3.20 -8.36 12.64
CA TRP A 62 -4.00 -7.15 12.56
C TRP A 62 -5.34 -7.41 11.86
N PHE A 63 -5.34 -8.08 10.71
CA PHE A 63 -6.59 -8.43 10.00
C PHE A 63 -7.46 -9.41 10.79
N ALA A 64 -6.86 -10.40 11.47
CA ALA A 64 -7.59 -11.33 12.33
C ALA A 64 -8.34 -10.60 13.47
N ARG A 65 -7.76 -9.53 14.02
CA ARG A 65 -8.43 -8.68 15.03
C ARG A 65 -9.53 -7.79 14.44
N HIS A 66 -9.50 -7.57 13.14
CA HIS A 66 -10.43 -6.72 12.42
C HIS A 66 -11.24 -7.52 11.38
N LEU A 67 -11.56 -8.79 11.64
CA LEU A 67 -12.34 -9.64 10.72
C LEU A 67 -13.71 -9.06 10.34
N ALA A 68 -14.32 -8.27 11.22
CA ALA A 68 -15.58 -7.57 10.95
C ALA A 68 -15.41 -6.36 10.01
N LEU A 69 -14.17 -5.94 9.73
CA LEU A 69 -13.88 -4.82 8.85
C LEU A 69 -13.97 -5.28 7.39
N ARG A 70 -15.04 -4.89 6.71
CA ARG A 70 -15.10 -4.96 5.25
C ARG A 70 -14.40 -3.76 4.65
N LEU A 71 -13.43 -4.03 3.78
CA LEU A 71 -12.72 -3.01 3.01
C LEU A 71 -13.33 -3.01 1.61
N ASP A 72 -13.95 -1.91 1.20
CA ASP A 72 -14.45 -1.78 -0.18
C ASP A 72 -13.31 -1.39 -1.14
N MET A 73 -12.35 -0.62 -0.63
CA MET A 73 -11.24 -0.07 -1.39
C MET A 73 -9.99 0.07 -0.52
N VAL A 74 -8.85 -0.29 -1.09
CA VAL A 74 -7.53 -0.11 -0.48
C VAL A 74 -6.64 0.67 -1.43
N ILE A 75 -6.23 1.86 -1.01
CA ILE A 75 -5.23 2.66 -1.71
C ILE A 75 -3.90 2.42 -1.02
N LEU A 76 -2.91 1.96 -1.78
CA LEU A 76 -1.58 1.67 -1.24
C LEU A 76 -0.48 2.30 -2.07
N ASN A 77 0.53 2.77 -1.35
CA ASN A 77 1.77 3.29 -1.88
C ASN A 77 2.92 2.71 -1.03
N GLY A 78 4.12 2.63 -1.61
CA GLY A 78 5.34 2.49 -0.83
C GLY A 78 6.08 1.16 -1.02
N PRO A 79 7.05 0.87 -0.13
CA PRO A 79 7.98 -0.25 -0.26
C PRO A 79 7.32 -1.59 0.12
N GLY A 80 8.10 -2.67 0.26
CA GLY A 80 7.64 -4.07 0.36
C GLY A 80 6.44 -4.36 1.29
N THR A 81 6.17 -3.56 2.32
CA THR A 81 4.97 -3.69 3.18
C THR A 81 3.66 -3.64 2.38
N CYS A 82 3.60 -2.87 1.30
CA CYS A 82 2.39 -2.81 0.47
C CYS A 82 2.13 -4.14 -0.26
N VAL A 83 3.20 -4.86 -0.64
CA VAL A 83 3.11 -6.20 -1.23
C VAL A 83 2.62 -7.18 -0.18
N ILE A 84 3.16 -7.12 1.04
CA ILE A 84 2.71 -7.94 2.17
C ILE A 84 1.21 -7.74 2.44
N LEU A 85 0.74 -6.49 2.44
CA LEU A 85 -0.67 -6.16 2.61
C LEU A 85 -1.54 -6.82 1.53
N VAL A 86 -1.14 -6.68 0.26
CA VAL A 86 -1.84 -7.29 -0.88
C VAL A 86 -1.83 -8.83 -0.78
N CYS A 87 -0.74 -9.45 -0.33
CA CYS A 87 -0.69 -10.88 -0.07
C CYS A 87 -1.70 -11.32 0.99
N VAL A 88 -1.87 -10.54 2.07
CA VAL A 88 -2.87 -10.85 3.11
C VAL A 88 -4.29 -10.69 2.57
N LEU A 89 -4.58 -9.63 1.83
CA LEU A 89 -5.88 -9.46 1.17
C LEU A 89 -6.18 -10.60 0.20
N TRP A 90 -5.18 -11.07 -0.54
CA TRP A 90 -5.33 -12.19 -1.45
C TRP A 90 -5.63 -13.49 -0.69
N MET A 91 -4.95 -13.76 0.43
CA MET A 91 -5.28 -14.89 1.31
C MET A 91 -6.71 -14.78 1.85
N GLN A 92 -7.16 -13.60 2.25
CA GLN A 92 -8.54 -13.40 2.70
C GLN A 92 -9.55 -13.66 1.60
N TRP A 93 -9.27 -13.23 0.37
CA TRP A 93 -10.13 -13.55 -0.77
C TRP A 93 -10.21 -15.04 -1.03
N VAL A 94 -9.09 -15.77 -0.96
CA VAL A 94 -9.09 -17.22 -1.11
C VAL A 94 -9.92 -17.92 -0.01
N LEU A 95 -9.91 -17.39 1.21
CA LEU A 95 -10.61 -17.98 2.36
C LEU A 95 -12.08 -17.59 2.48
N PHE A 96 -12.43 -16.34 2.15
CA PHE A 96 -13.74 -15.73 2.44
C PHE A 96 -14.46 -15.19 1.20
N GLY A 97 -13.80 -15.19 0.02
CA GLY A 97 -14.39 -14.77 -1.25
C GLY A 97 -14.48 -13.25 -1.46
N ASP A 98 -14.00 -12.44 -0.51
CA ASP A 98 -14.08 -10.98 -0.58
C ASP A 98 -12.70 -10.37 -0.87
N TYR A 99 -12.60 -9.57 -1.94
CA TYR A 99 -11.38 -8.84 -2.32
C TYR A 99 -11.69 -7.37 -2.57
N PRO A 100 -11.08 -6.44 -1.83
CA PRO A 100 -11.31 -5.00 -2.02
C PRO A 100 -10.84 -4.54 -3.41
N LYS A 101 -11.36 -3.40 -3.86
CA LYS A 101 -10.73 -2.68 -4.98
C LYS A 101 -9.36 -2.16 -4.56
N VAL A 102 -8.30 -2.69 -5.17
CA VAL A 102 -6.93 -2.30 -4.85
C VAL A 102 -6.43 -1.27 -5.85
N ILE A 103 -6.03 -0.10 -5.35
CA ILE A 103 -5.41 0.97 -6.14
C ILE A 103 -3.98 1.13 -5.67
N TYR A 104 -3.03 0.83 -6.55
CA TYR A 104 -1.62 1.09 -6.29
C TYR A 104 -1.21 2.44 -6.88
N VAL A 105 -0.50 3.25 -6.08
CA VAL A 105 0.12 4.49 -6.56
C VAL A 105 1.63 4.31 -6.51
N GLU A 106 2.28 4.37 -7.67
CA GLU A 106 3.75 4.30 -7.75
C GLU A 106 4.39 5.60 -7.22
N SER A 107 5.60 5.46 -6.68
CA SER A 107 6.36 6.56 -6.13
C SER A 107 6.77 7.57 -7.21
N VAL A 108 6.65 8.87 -6.89
CA VAL A 108 7.10 9.97 -7.74
C VAL A 108 8.58 9.87 -8.10
N ALA A 109 9.42 9.26 -7.24
CA ALA A 109 10.84 9.09 -7.50
C ALA A 109 11.14 8.11 -8.64
N ARG A 110 10.15 7.34 -9.09
CA ARG A 110 10.30 6.31 -10.13
C ARG A 110 9.94 6.88 -11.49
N VAL A 111 10.91 7.52 -12.15
CA VAL A 111 10.70 8.14 -13.47
C VAL A 111 10.78 7.12 -14.62
N LYS A 112 11.85 6.29 -14.63
CA LYS A 112 12.18 5.43 -15.79
C LYS A 112 11.75 3.97 -15.65
N SER A 113 11.45 3.52 -14.42
CA SER A 113 11.04 2.14 -14.16
C SER A 113 10.28 2.01 -12.85
N LEU A 114 9.34 1.06 -12.79
CA LEU A 114 8.61 0.71 -11.57
C LEU A 114 9.55 0.33 -10.41
N SER A 115 9.10 0.56 -9.18
CA SER A 115 9.75 0.06 -7.96
C SER A 115 9.72 -1.47 -7.92
N LEU A 116 10.51 -2.10 -7.04
CA LEU A 116 10.45 -3.56 -6.90
C LEU A 116 9.05 -4.02 -6.49
N SER A 117 8.42 -3.32 -5.55
CA SER A 117 7.03 -3.55 -5.15
C SER A 117 6.07 -3.35 -6.33
N GLY A 118 6.21 -2.24 -7.06
CA GLY A 118 5.40 -1.96 -8.25
C GLY A 118 5.53 -3.05 -9.32
N LYS A 119 6.74 -3.56 -9.58
CA LYS A 119 6.96 -4.69 -10.50
C LYS A 119 6.27 -5.97 -10.04
N LEU A 120 6.30 -6.27 -8.74
CA LEU A 120 5.64 -7.46 -8.19
C LEU A 120 4.12 -7.34 -8.31
N LEU A 121 3.55 -6.21 -7.91
CA LEU A 121 2.11 -5.96 -8.00
C LEU A 121 1.61 -5.91 -9.45
N TYR A 122 2.39 -5.32 -10.34
CA TYR A 122 2.08 -5.29 -11.78
C TYR A 122 2.07 -6.71 -12.37
N LYS A 123 3.09 -7.53 -12.08
CA LYS A 123 3.18 -8.91 -12.59
C LYS A 123 2.09 -9.83 -12.05
N THR A 124 1.67 -9.61 -10.81
CA THR A 124 0.64 -10.43 -10.15
C THR A 124 -0.78 -10.02 -10.54
N GLY A 125 -0.96 -8.86 -11.19
CA GLY A 125 -2.28 -8.38 -11.59
C GLY A 125 -3.24 -8.14 -10.41
N SER A 126 -2.72 -8.03 -9.18
CA SER A 126 -3.54 -7.96 -7.96
C SER A 126 -4.13 -6.56 -7.71
N CYS A 127 -3.78 -5.57 -8.52
CA CYS A 127 -4.32 -4.22 -8.40
C CYS A 127 -5.40 -4.00 -9.45
N SER A 128 -6.56 -3.52 -9.03
CA SER A 128 -7.63 -3.09 -9.94
C SER A 128 -7.22 -1.87 -10.76
N ARG A 129 -6.44 -0.96 -10.16
CA ARG A 129 -5.85 0.20 -10.84
C ARG A 129 -4.40 0.37 -10.43
N PHE A 130 -3.55 0.68 -11.39
CA PHE A 130 -2.13 0.91 -11.18
C PHE A 130 -1.79 2.32 -11.68
N LEU A 131 -1.61 3.25 -10.76
CA LEU A 131 -1.42 4.67 -11.05
C LEU A 131 0.08 5.00 -11.09
N VAL A 132 0.51 5.67 -12.16
CA VAL A 132 1.88 6.15 -12.36
C VAL A 132 1.92 7.67 -12.51
N GLN A 133 3.04 8.27 -12.11
CA GLN A 133 3.22 9.74 -12.11
C GLN A 133 4.01 10.26 -13.30
N TRP A 134 4.43 9.38 -14.20
CA TRP A 134 5.27 9.70 -15.36
C TRP A 134 4.67 9.03 -16.58
N LYS A 135 4.49 9.79 -17.67
CA LYS A 135 3.86 9.29 -18.90
C LYS A 135 4.70 8.18 -19.54
N GLU A 136 6.02 8.30 -19.41
CA GLU A 136 6.98 7.31 -19.90
C GLU A 136 6.81 5.93 -19.23
N LEU A 137 6.26 5.89 -18.00
CA LEU A 137 5.92 4.63 -17.36
C LEU A 137 4.65 4.02 -17.95
N GLU A 138 3.64 4.83 -18.25
CA GLU A 138 2.40 4.36 -18.88
C GLU A 138 2.69 3.76 -20.26
N GLU A 139 3.51 4.45 -21.06
CA GLU A 139 3.95 3.99 -22.38
C GLU A 139 4.73 2.66 -22.30
N ARG A 140 5.51 2.47 -21.22
CA ARG A 140 6.36 1.27 -21.04
C ARG A 140 5.63 0.11 -20.37
N PHE A 141 4.63 0.37 -19.55
CA PHE A 141 3.90 -0.62 -18.76
C PHE A 141 2.40 -0.51 -19.08
N PRO A 142 1.92 -1.18 -20.15
CA PRO A 142 0.53 -1.16 -20.56
C PRO A 142 -0.43 -1.57 -19.43
N GLY A 143 -1.57 -0.89 -19.32
CA GLY A 143 -2.53 -1.12 -18.24
C GLY A 143 -2.22 -0.39 -16.94
N THR A 144 -1.13 0.38 -16.89
CA THR A 144 -0.98 1.45 -15.90
C THR A 144 -1.67 2.73 -16.39
N GLU A 145 -2.06 3.61 -15.47
CA GLU A 145 -2.77 4.86 -15.76
C GLU A 145 -1.92 6.05 -15.30
N PHE A 146 -1.61 6.97 -16.22
CA PHE A 146 -0.90 8.19 -15.91
C PHE A 146 -1.83 9.21 -15.23
N LEU A 147 -1.46 9.66 -14.03
CA LEU A 147 -2.24 10.63 -13.24
C LEU A 147 -1.57 12.01 -13.09
N GLY A 148 -0.38 12.18 -13.65
CA GLY A 148 0.44 13.38 -13.43
C GLY A 148 1.17 13.38 -12.08
N ARG A 149 1.83 14.49 -11.76
CA ARG A 149 2.64 14.64 -10.54
C ARG A 149 1.75 14.97 -9.36
N LEU A 150 1.60 14.03 -8.45
CA LEU A 150 0.93 14.21 -7.16
C LEU A 150 1.94 14.83 -6.18
N CYS A 151 1.98 16.16 -6.09
CA CYS A 151 2.90 16.94 -5.22
C CYS A 151 2.15 17.55 -4.03
#